data_AF-A0A514Z8U0-F1
#
_entry.id   AF-A0A514Z8U0-F1
#
_cell.length_a   1.000
_cell.length_b   1.000
_cell.length_c   1.000
_cell.angle_alpha   90.00
_cell.angle_beta   90.00
_cell.angle_gamma   90.00
#
_symmetry.space_group_name_H-M   'P 1'
#
loop_
_entity.id
_entity.type
_entity.pdbx_description
1 polymer ?
#
loop_
_entity_poly.entity_id
_entity_poly.type
_entity_poly.pdbx_seq_one_letter_code
_entity_poly.pdbx_strand_id
1 'polypeptide(L)'
;MSRLYQELSKNVLEQLIYQYFGEIDFTAEVLKGGMFNTTYLLETSEDKFVLRLGPIHQELLLPFEENLMAAEKFVYEQFKKSEIPTSELVICDESKAYINRDVMIVRYIPSQVLSENESPHYYEQVGKLTAKMHQIKSKKFGRISQILRGKSYDKWSEYLQNECADVSRTLLRYELLSTEEVSEIVKCFEKYQVLLNEIKSPCLVHADLWSGNVLVDKQEVVAIIDADRAIFGDKDFEFAGGWLINDDFLCGYGENLGQSQAAKIRRMLYQILQGMIDAYVWSIEYENHEEGNKTKQMVLEKLKGLEKINA
;
A
#
# COMPACT_ATOMS: atom_id res chain seq x y z
N MET A 1 -11.75 -5.67 -15.47
CA MET A 1 -11.84 -6.25 -14.10
C MET A 1 -10.49 -6.86 -13.84
N SER A 2 -9.90 -6.64 -12.65
CA SER A 2 -8.54 -7.11 -12.35
C SER A 2 -8.43 -8.63 -12.55
N ARG A 3 -7.30 -9.07 -13.09
CA ARG A 3 -6.97 -10.50 -13.23
C ARG A 3 -6.74 -11.17 -11.89
N LEU A 4 -6.53 -10.42 -10.81
CA LEU A 4 -6.28 -10.97 -9.47
C LEU A 4 -7.58 -11.33 -8.72
N TYR A 5 -8.73 -10.86 -9.21
CA TYR A 5 -10.03 -11.01 -8.58
C TYR A 5 -10.74 -12.31 -9.00
N GLN A 6 -11.23 -13.07 -8.02
CA GLN A 6 -12.19 -14.15 -8.27
C GLN A 6 -13.10 -14.37 -7.07
N GLU A 7 -14.41 -14.44 -7.30
CA GLU A 7 -15.39 -14.83 -6.29
C GLU A 7 -15.33 -16.32 -5.97
N LEU A 8 -15.48 -16.67 -4.69
CA LEU A 8 -15.71 -18.05 -4.27
C LEU A 8 -17.12 -18.49 -4.65
N SER A 9 -17.24 -19.77 -5.01
CA SER A 9 -18.57 -20.41 -5.08
C SER A 9 -19.21 -20.45 -3.68
N LYS A 10 -20.55 -20.44 -3.63
CA LYS A 10 -21.30 -20.46 -2.36
C LYS A 10 -20.85 -21.58 -1.42
N ASN A 11 -20.67 -22.79 -1.93
CA ASN A 11 -20.26 -23.96 -1.12
C ASN A 11 -18.84 -23.79 -0.55
N VAL A 12 -17.90 -23.27 -1.33
CA VAL A 12 -16.53 -23.02 -0.84
C VAL A 12 -16.53 -21.92 0.23
N LEU A 13 -17.35 -20.87 0.06
CA LEU A 13 -17.50 -19.82 1.06
C LEU A 13 -18.10 -20.37 2.37
N GLU A 14 -19.18 -21.15 2.28
CA GLU A 14 -19.81 -21.80 3.45
C GLU A 14 -18.83 -22.71 4.21
N GLN A 15 -18.05 -23.53 3.49
CA GLN A 15 -17.02 -24.36 4.10
C GLN A 15 -15.95 -23.52 4.77
N LEU A 16 -15.48 -22.45 4.12
CA LEU A 16 -14.47 -21.55 4.68
C LEU A 16 -14.95 -20.89 5.97
N ILE A 17 -16.18 -20.35 5.98
CA ILE A 17 -16.78 -19.75 7.18
C ILE A 17 -16.94 -20.79 8.29
N TYR A 18 -17.36 -22.01 7.95
CA TYR A 18 -17.47 -23.10 8.93
C TYR A 18 -16.13 -23.44 9.60
N GLN A 19 -15.00 -23.41 8.86
CA GLN A 19 -13.69 -23.68 9.46
C GLN A 19 -13.29 -22.63 10.50
N TYR A 20 -13.71 -21.39 10.31
CA TYR A 20 -13.31 -20.27 11.15
C TYR A 20 -14.25 -19.98 12.32
N PHE A 21 -15.56 -20.11 12.10
CA PHE A 21 -16.59 -19.74 13.07
C PHE A 21 -17.40 -20.94 13.57
N GLY A 22 -17.20 -22.13 13.00
CA GLY A 22 -18.05 -23.28 13.26
C GLY A 22 -19.42 -23.15 12.57
N GLU A 23 -20.42 -23.83 13.12
CA GLU A 23 -21.79 -23.76 12.62
C GLU A 23 -22.41 -22.41 12.98
N ILE A 24 -22.57 -21.53 11.98
CA ILE A 24 -23.15 -20.20 12.11
C ILE A 24 -24.02 -19.87 10.90
N ASP A 25 -25.16 -19.23 11.15
CA ASP A 25 -25.99 -18.65 10.10
C ASP A 25 -25.39 -17.31 9.65
N PHE A 26 -25.20 -17.15 8.34
CA PHE A 26 -24.66 -15.92 7.77
C PHE A 26 -25.25 -15.62 6.38
N THR A 27 -25.22 -14.34 6.01
CA THR A 27 -25.33 -13.88 4.62
C THR A 27 -24.00 -13.29 4.17
N ALA A 28 -23.75 -13.33 2.86
CA ALA A 28 -22.54 -12.79 2.27
C ALA A 28 -22.89 -11.97 1.02
N GLU A 29 -22.41 -10.74 0.98
CA GLU A 29 -22.51 -9.86 -0.18
C GLU A 29 -21.10 -9.47 -0.64
N VAL A 30 -20.86 -9.51 -1.95
CA VAL A 30 -19.59 -9.04 -2.52
C VAL A 30 -19.51 -7.51 -2.40
N LEU A 31 -18.48 -7.02 -1.73
CA LEU A 31 -18.16 -5.60 -1.70
C LEU A 31 -17.40 -5.22 -2.98
N LYS A 32 -18.02 -4.36 -3.78
CA LYS A 32 -17.40 -3.79 -4.99
C LYS A 32 -16.46 -2.67 -4.59
N GLY A 33 -15.31 -2.58 -5.26
CA GLY A 33 -14.32 -1.51 -5.07
C GLY A 33 -12.91 -2.03 -4.79
N GLY A 34 -12.78 -3.21 -4.18
CA GLY A 34 -11.50 -3.90 -4.07
C GLY A 34 -11.06 -4.45 -5.42
N MET A 35 -9.84 -4.09 -5.84
CA MET A 35 -9.31 -4.49 -7.15
C MET A 35 -8.16 -5.52 -7.07
N PHE A 36 -7.53 -5.65 -5.90
CA PHE A 36 -6.50 -6.65 -5.63
C PHE A 36 -7.08 -7.87 -4.88
N ASN A 37 -7.81 -7.62 -3.80
CA ASN A 37 -8.47 -8.65 -3.01
C ASN A 37 -9.95 -8.84 -3.42
N THR A 38 -10.45 -10.06 -3.24
CA THR A 38 -11.91 -10.32 -3.31
C THR A 38 -12.49 -10.11 -1.93
N THR A 39 -13.46 -9.21 -1.81
CA THR A 39 -13.98 -8.77 -0.51
C THR A 39 -15.47 -9.07 -0.37
N TYR A 40 -15.87 -9.61 0.78
CA TYR A 40 -17.25 -9.88 1.15
C TYR A 40 -17.62 -9.14 2.43
N LEU A 41 -18.83 -8.58 2.49
CA LEU A 41 -19.51 -8.26 3.72
C LEU A 41 -20.23 -9.53 4.20
N LEU A 42 -19.85 -10.02 5.37
CA LEU A 42 -20.51 -11.12 6.04
C LEU A 42 -21.40 -10.55 7.14
N GLU A 43 -22.65 -10.98 7.20
CA GLU A 43 -23.59 -10.60 8.25
C GLU A 43 -24.13 -11.84 8.94
N THR A 44 -23.96 -11.88 10.25
CA THR A 44 -24.47 -12.93 11.15
C THR A 44 -25.62 -12.36 11.97
N SER A 45 -26.24 -13.17 12.83
CA SER A 45 -27.28 -12.66 13.74
C SER A 45 -26.77 -11.66 14.79
N GLU A 46 -25.47 -11.66 15.09
CA GLU A 46 -24.88 -10.86 16.18
C GLU A 46 -23.96 -9.75 15.65
N ASP A 47 -23.16 -10.06 14.63
CA ASP A 47 -22.06 -9.23 14.15
C ASP A 47 -21.98 -9.14 12.63
N LYS A 48 -21.29 -8.10 12.14
CA LYS A 48 -20.88 -7.96 10.74
C LYS A 48 -19.36 -7.99 10.59
N PHE A 49 -18.89 -8.59 9.52
CA PHE A 49 -17.46 -8.76 9.23
C PHE A 49 -17.15 -8.40 7.79
N VAL A 50 -15.91 -7.99 7.53
CA VAL A 50 -15.36 -7.90 6.19
C VAL A 50 -14.36 -9.04 5.99
N LEU A 51 -14.67 -9.94 5.06
CA LEU A 51 -13.80 -11.02 4.62
C LEU A 51 -13.03 -10.55 3.38
N ARG A 52 -11.70 -10.55 3.47
CA ARG A 52 -10.78 -10.29 2.35
C ARG A 52 -10.08 -11.59 1.99
N LEU A 53 -10.03 -11.87 0.70
CA LEU A 53 -9.30 -12.98 0.12
C LEU A 53 -8.17 -12.45 -0.76
N GLY A 54 -6.95 -12.93 -0.51
CA GLY A 54 -5.75 -12.62 -1.28
C GLY A 54 -5.92 -12.87 -2.78
N PRO A 55 -5.03 -12.42 -3.65
CA PRO A 55 -5.14 -12.59 -5.11
C PRO A 55 -5.15 -14.06 -5.53
N ILE A 56 -5.91 -14.41 -6.59
CA ILE A 56 -5.95 -15.81 -7.08
C ILE A 56 -4.76 -16.19 -7.96
N HIS A 57 -4.30 -15.26 -8.80
CA HIS A 57 -3.18 -15.45 -9.72
C HIS A 57 -1.89 -14.95 -9.07
N GLN A 58 -1.33 -15.77 -8.18
CA GLN A 58 -0.11 -15.43 -7.43
C GLN A 58 1.11 -15.20 -8.35
N GLU A 59 1.11 -15.75 -9.57
CA GLU A 59 2.14 -15.58 -10.58
C GLU A 59 2.20 -14.17 -11.21
N LEU A 60 1.15 -13.37 -11.01
CA LEU A 60 1.05 -11.98 -11.47
C LEU A 60 1.45 -10.97 -10.39
N LEU A 61 1.84 -11.43 -9.21
CA LEU A 61 2.22 -10.54 -8.12
C LEU A 61 3.61 -9.96 -8.32
N LEU A 62 3.75 -8.69 -7.97
CA LEU A 62 5.08 -8.09 -7.82
C LEU A 62 5.81 -8.74 -6.64
N PRO A 63 7.16 -8.79 -6.65
CA PRO A 63 7.94 -9.47 -5.60
C PRO A 63 7.68 -8.99 -4.17
N PHE A 64 7.17 -7.77 -3.97
CA PHE A 64 6.84 -7.24 -2.64
C PHE A 64 5.39 -7.52 -2.20
N GLU A 65 4.54 -8.03 -3.09
CA GLU A 65 3.11 -8.32 -2.86
C GLU A 65 2.85 -9.72 -2.28
N GLU A 66 3.92 -10.41 -1.87
CA GLU A 66 3.80 -11.63 -1.08
C GLU A 66 3.62 -11.30 0.41
N ASN A 67 2.75 -12.05 1.12
CA ASN A 67 2.52 -11.91 2.57
C ASN A 67 1.96 -10.54 3.00
N LEU A 68 1.16 -9.89 2.15
CA LEU A 68 0.58 -8.57 2.42
C LEU A 68 -0.34 -8.57 3.66
N MET A 69 -1.14 -9.62 3.87
CA MET A 69 -2.02 -9.72 5.04
C MET A 69 -1.25 -9.83 6.38
N ALA A 70 -0.08 -10.47 6.41
CA ALA A 70 0.80 -10.44 7.59
C ALA A 70 1.32 -9.03 7.89
N ALA A 71 1.68 -8.28 6.84
CA ALA A 71 2.12 -6.90 6.99
C ALA A 71 0.99 -6.03 7.58
N GLU A 72 -0.21 -6.14 7.02
CA GLU A 72 -1.39 -5.42 7.52
C GLU A 72 -1.70 -5.77 8.98
N LYS A 73 -1.69 -7.06 9.35
CA LYS A 73 -1.83 -7.50 10.74
C LYS A 73 -0.81 -6.82 11.66
N PHE A 74 0.47 -6.82 11.27
CA PHE A 74 1.52 -6.16 12.05
C PHE A 74 1.24 -4.67 12.21
N VAL A 75 0.81 -3.99 11.15
CA VAL A 75 0.49 -2.55 11.20
C VAL A 75 -0.69 -2.27 12.11
N TYR A 76 -1.77 -3.05 12.03
CA TYR A 76 -2.93 -2.89 12.90
C TYR A 76 -2.57 -3.05 14.38
N GLU A 77 -1.65 -3.97 14.71
CA GLU A 77 -1.12 -4.07 16.07
C GLU A 77 -0.34 -2.81 16.50
N GLN A 78 0.41 -2.16 15.60
CA GLN A 78 1.09 -0.89 15.91
C GLN A 78 0.12 0.28 16.04
N PHE A 79 -0.89 0.33 15.17
CA PHE A 79 -1.96 1.33 15.21
C PHE A 79 -2.72 1.25 16.53
N LYS A 80 -3.11 0.05 16.97
CA LYS A 80 -3.74 -0.16 18.29
C LYS A 80 -2.87 0.33 19.45
N LYS A 81 -1.57 0.00 19.45
CA LYS A 81 -0.61 0.48 20.49
C LYS A 81 -0.43 1.99 20.50
N SER A 82 -0.56 2.60 19.33
CA SER A 82 -0.39 4.03 19.14
C SER A 82 -1.73 4.76 19.08
N GLU A 83 -2.85 4.13 19.45
CA GLU A 83 -4.21 4.68 19.38
C GLU A 83 -4.49 5.41 18.05
N ILE A 84 -4.09 4.80 16.95
CA ILE A 84 -4.50 5.17 15.60
C ILE A 84 -5.72 4.28 15.29
N PRO A 85 -6.87 4.86 14.94
CA PRO A 85 -8.08 4.09 14.70
C PRO A 85 -7.88 3.19 13.47
N THR A 86 -8.28 1.93 13.57
CA THR A 86 -8.13 0.92 12.51
C THR A 86 -9.10 -0.24 12.73
N SER A 87 -9.15 -1.16 11.78
CA SER A 87 -10.03 -2.34 11.84
C SER A 87 -9.63 -3.31 12.96
N GLU A 88 -10.62 -3.92 13.61
CA GLU A 88 -10.38 -5.02 14.54
C GLU A 88 -10.15 -6.31 13.74
N LEU A 89 -8.91 -6.83 13.78
CA LEU A 89 -8.56 -8.10 13.18
C LEU A 89 -9.15 -9.28 13.96
N VAL A 90 -9.98 -10.07 13.30
CA VAL A 90 -10.58 -11.29 13.85
C VAL A 90 -9.77 -12.52 13.42
N ILE A 91 -9.47 -12.62 12.12
CA ILE A 91 -8.73 -13.75 11.54
C ILE A 91 -7.70 -13.23 10.55
N CYS A 92 -6.52 -13.84 10.56
CA CYS A 92 -5.50 -13.70 9.53
C CYS A 92 -4.87 -15.09 9.33
N ASP A 93 -5.21 -15.74 8.23
CA ASP A 93 -4.73 -17.07 7.86
C ASP A 93 -3.96 -16.99 6.54
N GLU A 94 -2.65 -17.23 6.62
CA GLU A 94 -1.72 -17.29 5.48
C GLU A 94 -1.34 -18.74 5.13
N SER A 95 -1.90 -19.73 5.83
CA SER A 95 -1.54 -21.14 5.68
C SER A 95 -1.97 -21.72 4.33
N LYS A 96 -2.97 -21.11 3.70
CA LYS A 96 -3.63 -21.58 2.47
C LYS A 96 -4.20 -23.00 2.62
N ALA A 97 -4.52 -23.42 3.85
CA ALA A 97 -4.97 -24.78 4.14
C ALA A 97 -6.40 -25.04 3.63
N TYR A 98 -7.28 -24.04 3.69
CA TYR A 98 -8.69 -24.19 3.32
C TYR A 98 -8.98 -23.73 1.89
N ILE A 99 -8.28 -22.69 1.44
CA ILE A 99 -8.28 -22.20 0.07
C ILE A 99 -6.86 -21.78 -0.31
N ASN A 100 -6.52 -21.82 -1.59
CA ASN A 100 -5.19 -21.41 -2.07
C ASN A 100 -5.02 -19.87 -2.14
N ARG A 101 -5.46 -19.16 -1.10
CA ARG A 101 -5.45 -17.70 -0.97
C ARG A 101 -5.26 -17.34 0.50
N ASP A 102 -4.60 -16.23 0.77
CA ASP A 102 -4.54 -15.68 2.13
C ASP A 102 -5.95 -15.18 2.51
N VAL A 103 -6.32 -15.32 3.79
CA VAL A 103 -7.62 -14.92 4.30
C VAL A 103 -7.45 -13.95 5.46
N MET A 104 -8.15 -12.82 5.37
CA MET A 104 -8.28 -11.88 6.48
C MET A 104 -9.75 -11.61 6.77
N ILE A 105 -10.13 -11.66 8.04
CA ILE A 105 -11.46 -11.27 8.50
C ILE A 105 -11.28 -10.19 9.55
N VAL A 106 -11.93 -9.05 9.33
CA VAL A 106 -11.97 -7.92 10.26
C VAL A 106 -13.42 -7.63 10.65
N ARG A 107 -13.64 -7.02 11.82
CA ARG A 107 -14.98 -6.52 12.17
C ARG A 107 -15.37 -5.40 11.22
N TYR A 108 -16.62 -5.43 10.78
CA TYR A 108 -17.18 -4.36 9.96
C TYR A 108 -17.33 -3.08 10.80
N ILE A 109 -16.86 -1.97 10.25
CA ILE A 109 -17.05 -0.64 10.85
C ILE A 109 -18.23 0.02 10.11
N PRO A 110 -19.30 0.43 10.80
CA PRO A 110 -20.41 1.16 10.20
C PRO A 110 -19.98 2.58 9.87
N SER A 111 -19.41 2.76 8.68
CA SER A 111 -18.76 3.99 8.24
C SER A 111 -18.93 4.22 6.73
N GLN A 112 -18.53 5.40 6.28
CA GLN A 112 -18.37 5.73 4.87
C GLN A 112 -16.88 5.84 4.55
N VAL A 113 -16.49 5.59 3.30
CA VAL A 113 -15.16 5.98 2.82
C VAL A 113 -15.11 7.50 2.73
N LEU A 114 -13.96 8.10 3.02
CA LEU A 114 -13.75 9.53 2.82
C LEU A 114 -14.00 9.84 1.34
N SER A 115 -14.97 10.72 1.06
CA SER A 115 -15.23 11.14 -0.32
C SER A 115 -14.22 12.19 -0.78
N GLU A 116 -14.05 12.35 -2.10
CA GLU A 116 -13.26 13.44 -2.63
C GLU A 116 -13.99 14.78 -2.38
N ASN A 117 -13.27 15.79 -1.86
CA ASN A 117 -13.81 17.11 -1.50
C ASN A 117 -14.67 17.13 -0.22
N GLU A 118 -14.40 16.22 0.71
CA GLU A 118 -14.96 16.25 2.05
C GLU A 118 -14.55 17.48 2.87
N SER A 119 -15.19 17.62 4.04
CA SER A 119 -14.86 18.67 5.01
C SER A 119 -13.35 18.75 5.31
N PRO A 120 -12.74 19.95 5.29
CA PRO A 120 -11.37 20.23 5.73
C PRO A 120 -10.96 19.52 7.03
N HIS A 121 -11.91 19.38 7.96
CA HIS A 121 -11.68 18.77 9.26
C HIS A 121 -11.21 17.31 9.18
N TYR A 122 -11.69 16.53 8.20
CA TYR A 122 -11.25 15.16 8.02
C TYR A 122 -9.80 15.08 7.56
N TYR A 123 -9.41 15.92 6.59
CA TYR A 123 -8.03 15.99 6.13
C TYR A 123 -7.09 16.37 7.28
N GLU A 124 -7.46 17.33 8.12
CA GLU A 124 -6.71 17.69 9.32
C GLU A 124 -6.54 16.50 10.29
N GLN A 125 -7.60 15.72 10.53
CA GLN A 125 -7.51 14.51 11.35
C GLN A 125 -6.60 13.45 10.73
N VAL A 126 -6.73 13.18 9.43
CA VAL A 126 -5.86 12.23 8.72
C VAL A 126 -4.40 12.69 8.80
N GLY A 127 -4.13 14.00 8.66
CA GLY A 127 -2.81 14.58 8.86
C GLY A 127 -2.24 14.29 10.26
N LYS A 128 -3.03 14.52 11.32
CA LYS A 128 -2.64 14.23 12.71
C LYS A 128 -2.33 12.75 12.92
N LEU A 129 -3.19 11.87 12.38
CA LEU A 129 -3.01 10.41 12.46
C LEU A 129 -1.76 9.96 11.68
N THR A 130 -1.49 10.55 10.51
CA THR A 130 -0.28 10.29 9.72
C THR A 130 0.97 10.73 10.48
N ALA A 131 0.94 11.88 11.15
CA ALA A 131 2.04 12.33 12.00
C ALA A 131 2.30 11.35 13.17
N LYS A 132 1.22 10.83 13.79
CA LYS A 132 1.32 9.80 14.85
C LYS A 132 1.89 8.49 14.29
N MET A 133 1.45 8.07 13.11
CA MET A 133 1.97 6.89 12.40
C MET A 133 3.48 7.01 12.15
N HIS A 134 3.94 8.16 11.64
CA HIS A 134 5.35 8.43 11.37
C HIS A 134 6.24 8.49 12.63
N GLN A 135 5.66 8.49 13.84
CA GLN A 135 6.41 8.35 15.10
C GLN A 135 6.76 6.89 15.42
N ILE A 136 6.06 5.91 14.83
CA ILE A 136 6.37 4.48 14.99
C ILE A 136 7.66 4.19 14.22
N LYS A 137 8.75 3.87 14.95
CA LYS A 137 10.09 3.66 14.37
C LYS A 137 10.47 2.19 14.26
N SER A 138 11.38 1.91 13.34
CA SER A 138 12.06 0.61 13.21
C SER A 138 13.57 0.77 13.29
N LYS A 139 14.28 -0.34 13.52
CA LYS A 139 15.74 -0.43 13.39
C LYS A 139 16.20 -0.71 11.96
N LYS A 140 15.30 -1.19 11.10
CA LYS A 140 15.60 -1.65 9.74
C LYS A 140 14.63 -1.01 8.74
N PHE A 141 15.12 -0.81 7.53
CA PHE A 141 14.36 -0.35 6.38
C PHE A 141 13.77 -1.51 5.58
N GLY A 142 12.63 -1.28 4.93
CA GLY A 142 12.02 -2.20 3.97
C GLY A 142 10.50 -2.31 4.08
N ARG A 143 9.89 -3.05 3.15
CA ARG A 143 8.48 -3.47 3.22
C ARG A 143 8.27 -4.33 4.44
N ILE A 144 7.17 -4.10 5.16
CA ILE A 144 6.88 -4.87 6.38
C ILE A 144 6.70 -6.35 6.03
N SER A 145 6.03 -6.67 4.92
CA SER A 145 5.87 -8.04 4.41
C SER A 145 7.21 -8.78 4.27
N GLN A 146 8.23 -8.09 3.77
CA GLN A 146 9.59 -8.62 3.59
C GLN A 146 10.38 -8.67 4.90
N ILE A 147 10.27 -7.65 5.75
CA ILE A 147 10.95 -7.60 7.05
C ILE A 147 10.52 -8.76 7.94
N LEU A 148 9.22 -9.07 7.97
CA LEU A 148 8.66 -10.20 8.72
C LEU A 148 9.19 -11.55 8.24
N ARG A 149 9.73 -11.61 7.02
CA ARG A 149 10.38 -12.79 6.42
C ARG A 149 11.92 -12.69 6.42
N GLY A 150 12.48 -11.72 7.14
CA GLY A 150 13.93 -11.56 7.32
C GLY A 150 14.66 -10.76 6.23
N LYS A 151 13.97 -10.27 5.21
CA LYS A 151 14.54 -9.39 4.18
C LYS A 151 14.40 -7.94 4.63
N SER A 152 15.50 -7.34 5.08
CA SER A 152 15.53 -5.98 5.63
C SER A 152 16.89 -5.31 5.37
N TYR A 153 16.94 -3.98 5.49
CA TYR A 153 18.11 -3.19 5.10
C TYR A 153 18.57 -2.26 6.21
N ASP A 154 19.89 -2.01 6.27
CA ASP A 154 20.48 -1.04 7.20
C ASP A 154 20.47 0.39 6.63
N LYS A 155 20.44 0.52 5.30
CA LYS A 155 20.39 1.81 4.63
C LYS A 155 19.17 1.92 3.73
N TRP A 156 18.59 3.12 3.70
CA TRP A 156 17.44 3.43 2.85
C TRP A 156 17.76 3.30 1.35
N SER A 157 18.97 3.71 0.92
CA SER A 157 19.38 3.56 -0.48
C SER A 157 19.46 2.09 -0.91
N GLU A 158 19.92 1.21 -0.03
CA GLU A 158 20.08 -0.23 -0.32
C GLU A 158 18.72 -0.89 -0.54
N TYR A 159 17.72 -0.54 0.29
CA TYR A 159 16.34 -0.97 0.08
C TYR A 159 15.81 -0.49 -1.28
N LEU A 160 15.89 0.82 -1.58
CA LEU A 160 15.34 1.37 -2.82
C LEU A 160 16.00 0.83 -4.08
N GLN A 161 17.32 0.63 -4.04
CA GLN A 161 18.05 0.01 -5.15
C GLN A 161 17.60 -1.44 -5.36
N ASN A 162 17.37 -2.20 -4.28
CA ASN A 162 16.85 -3.55 -4.41
C ASN A 162 15.40 -3.59 -4.92
N GLU A 163 14.51 -2.75 -4.37
CA GLU A 163 13.13 -2.64 -4.82
C GLU A 163 13.06 -2.23 -6.29
N CYS A 164 13.86 -1.23 -6.69
CA CYS A 164 13.97 -0.80 -8.08
C CYS A 164 14.46 -1.95 -8.98
N ALA A 165 15.49 -2.69 -8.57
CA ALA A 165 15.99 -3.82 -9.34
C ALA A 165 14.95 -4.94 -9.48
N ASP A 166 14.20 -5.24 -8.42
CA ASP A 166 13.13 -6.24 -8.41
C ASP A 166 12.01 -5.85 -9.39
N VAL A 167 11.54 -4.60 -9.33
CA VAL A 167 10.51 -4.08 -10.25
C VAL A 167 11.04 -4.01 -11.69
N SER A 168 12.28 -3.56 -11.90
CA SER A 168 12.91 -3.52 -13.24
C SER A 168 12.97 -4.89 -13.91
N ARG A 169 13.30 -5.96 -13.16
CA ARG A 169 13.28 -7.34 -13.69
C ARG A 169 11.89 -7.73 -14.18
N THR A 170 10.85 -7.35 -13.44
CA THR A 170 9.46 -7.59 -13.86
C THR A 170 9.12 -6.78 -15.11
N LEU A 171 9.42 -5.49 -15.15
CA LEU A 171 9.10 -4.65 -16.31
C LEU A 171 9.83 -5.08 -17.59
N LEU A 172 11.07 -5.58 -17.50
CA LEU A 172 11.79 -6.18 -18.63
C LEU A 172 11.13 -7.47 -19.09
N ARG A 173 10.75 -8.36 -18.17
CA ARG A 173 10.10 -9.64 -18.48
C ARG A 173 8.80 -9.47 -19.27
N TYR A 174 8.07 -8.40 -18.99
CA TYR A 174 6.81 -8.07 -19.67
C TYR A 174 6.97 -7.02 -20.77
N GLU A 175 8.21 -6.69 -21.16
CA GLU A 175 8.53 -5.74 -22.24
C GLU A 175 7.92 -4.34 -22.04
N LEU A 176 7.67 -3.95 -20.79
CA LEU A 176 7.09 -2.64 -20.44
C LEU A 176 8.17 -1.55 -20.43
N LEU A 177 9.42 -1.90 -20.15
CA LEU A 177 10.58 -1.02 -20.29
C LEU A 177 11.67 -1.69 -21.12
N SER A 178 12.45 -0.90 -21.85
CA SER A 178 13.65 -1.37 -22.55
C SER A 178 14.82 -1.53 -21.58
N THR A 179 15.88 -2.24 -22.03
CA THR A 179 17.10 -2.42 -21.23
C THR A 179 17.79 -1.07 -20.98
N GLU A 180 17.75 -0.17 -21.94
CA GLU A 180 18.30 1.19 -21.86
C GLU A 180 17.53 2.02 -20.83
N GLU A 181 16.19 2.04 -20.91
CA GLU A 181 15.33 2.75 -19.96
C GLU A 181 15.56 2.26 -18.51
N VAL A 182 15.64 0.94 -18.30
CA VAL A 182 15.98 0.36 -16.99
C VAL A 182 17.39 0.76 -16.55
N SER A 183 18.38 0.75 -17.45
CA SER A 183 19.75 1.15 -17.10
C SER A 183 19.82 2.60 -16.61
N GLU A 184 19.07 3.51 -17.25
CA GLU A 184 19.00 4.92 -16.85
C GLU A 184 18.36 5.09 -15.47
N ILE A 185 17.26 4.37 -15.22
CA ILE A 185 16.58 4.40 -13.91
C ILE A 185 17.50 3.88 -12.80
N VAL A 186 18.14 2.73 -12.98
CA VAL A 186 19.05 2.15 -11.97
C VAL A 186 20.20 3.10 -11.67
N LYS A 187 20.83 3.68 -12.70
CA LYS A 187 21.89 4.69 -12.53
C LYS A 187 21.41 5.93 -11.78
N CYS A 188 20.14 6.31 -11.93
CA CYS A 188 19.56 7.43 -11.19
C CYS A 188 19.50 7.13 -9.69
N PHE A 189 19.04 5.93 -9.28
CA PHE A 189 19.03 5.53 -7.86
C PHE A 189 20.45 5.39 -7.28
N GLU A 190 21.42 4.92 -8.07
CA GLU A 190 22.84 4.90 -7.68
C GLU A 190 23.39 6.32 -7.47
N LYS A 191 23.10 7.23 -8.40
CA LYS A 191 23.55 8.64 -8.33
C LYS A 191 23.10 9.33 -7.04
N TYR A 192 21.88 9.07 -6.58
CA TYR A 192 21.32 9.69 -5.37
C TYR A 192 21.52 8.87 -4.09
N GLN A 193 22.38 7.84 -4.10
CA GLN A 193 22.62 6.98 -2.95
C GLN A 193 23.02 7.75 -1.68
N VAL A 194 23.90 8.75 -1.79
CA VAL A 194 24.35 9.56 -0.64
C VAL A 194 23.20 10.33 -0.01
N LEU A 195 22.36 10.97 -0.84
CA LEU A 195 21.17 11.70 -0.40
C LEU A 195 20.17 10.78 0.30
N LEU A 196 19.90 9.60 -0.28
CA LEU A 196 19.00 8.62 0.31
C LEU A 196 19.53 8.10 1.65
N ASN A 197 20.85 8.01 1.80
CA ASN A 197 21.50 7.59 3.05
C ASN A 197 21.48 8.63 4.16
N GLU A 198 21.03 9.86 3.91
CA GLU A 198 20.77 10.83 4.98
C GLU A 198 19.61 10.38 5.88
N ILE A 199 18.72 9.52 5.38
CA ILE A 199 17.63 8.94 6.17
C ILE A 199 18.21 7.87 7.09
N LYS A 200 18.29 8.19 8.40
CA LYS A 200 18.89 7.31 9.43
C LYS A 200 17.87 6.57 10.28
N SER A 201 16.62 7.00 10.29
CA SER A 201 15.60 6.50 11.22
C SER A 201 14.32 6.19 10.45
N PRO A 202 14.08 4.92 10.08
CA PRO A 202 12.86 4.54 9.39
C PRO A 202 11.65 4.77 10.28
N CYS A 203 10.60 5.34 9.70
CA CYS A 203 9.27 5.38 10.30
C CYS A 203 8.31 4.49 9.52
N LEU A 204 7.24 4.08 10.20
CA LEU A 204 6.11 3.45 9.55
C LEU A 204 5.48 4.43 8.57
N VAL A 205 5.34 4.02 7.32
CA VAL A 205 4.67 4.73 6.22
C VAL A 205 3.64 3.77 5.65
N HIS A 206 2.40 4.24 5.48
CA HIS A 206 1.29 3.44 4.95
C HIS A 206 1.55 3.01 3.52
N ALA A 207 2.11 3.92 2.71
CA ALA A 207 2.49 3.70 1.31
C ALA A 207 1.32 3.35 0.37
N ASP A 208 0.09 3.56 0.85
CA ASP A 208 -1.16 3.43 0.09
C ASP A 208 -2.27 4.31 0.72
N LEU A 209 -1.91 5.49 1.21
CA LEU A 209 -2.87 6.36 1.91
C LEU A 209 -3.60 7.26 0.92
N TRP A 210 -4.78 6.82 0.49
CA TRP A 210 -5.73 7.57 -0.32
C TRP A 210 -7.12 7.56 0.32
N SER A 211 -8.07 8.35 -0.20
CA SER A 211 -9.39 8.55 0.41
C SER A 211 -10.19 7.25 0.60
N GLY A 212 -10.03 6.29 -0.31
CA GLY A 212 -10.65 4.97 -0.22
C GLY A 212 -10.20 4.12 0.99
N ASN A 213 -9.03 4.43 1.55
CA ASN A 213 -8.44 3.74 2.71
C ASN A 213 -8.68 4.49 4.04
N VAL A 214 -9.50 5.55 4.02
CA VAL A 214 -9.90 6.30 5.20
C VAL A 214 -11.40 6.13 5.42
N LEU A 215 -11.77 5.60 6.58
CA LEU A 215 -13.16 5.44 6.99
C LEU A 215 -13.58 6.56 7.94
N VAL A 216 -14.74 7.13 7.68
CA VAL A 216 -15.31 8.25 8.43
C VAL A 216 -16.73 7.92 8.92
N ASP A 217 -17.07 8.38 10.12
CA ASP A 217 -18.44 8.44 10.61
C ASP A 217 -18.68 9.82 11.23
N LYS A 218 -19.78 10.46 10.82
CA LYS A 218 -20.23 11.81 11.25
C LYS A 218 -19.23 12.93 10.99
N GLN A 219 -18.25 13.10 11.88
CA GLN A 219 -17.20 14.13 11.85
C GLN A 219 -15.84 13.58 12.32
N GLU A 220 -15.70 12.26 12.43
CA GLU A 220 -14.48 11.62 12.94
C GLU A 220 -13.93 10.63 11.93
N VAL A 221 -12.60 10.56 11.84
CA VAL A 221 -11.90 9.46 11.18
C VAL A 221 -11.94 8.25 12.11
N VAL A 222 -12.72 7.24 11.73
CA VAL A 222 -12.97 6.05 12.55
C VAL A 222 -12.08 4.87 12.21
N ALA A 223 -11.39 4.89 11.06
CA ALA A 223 -10.30 3.97 10.77
C ALA A 223 -9.41 4.43 9.61
N ILE A 224 -8.12 4.09 9.70
CA ILE A 224 -7.21 3.95 8.57
C ILE A 224 -7.04 2.44 8.33
N ILE A 225 -7.28 2.00 7.10
CA ILE A 225 -7.32 0.59 6.70
C ILE A 225 -6.39 0.32 5.52
N ASP A 226 -6.18 -0.96 5.23
CA ASP A 226 -5.44 -1.42 4.04
C ASP A 226 -3.96 -1.00 4.00
N ALA A 227 -3.30 -1.13 5.15
CA ALA A 227 -1.87 -0.83 5.30
C ALA A 227 -0.96 -2.01 4.89
N ASP A 228 -1.37 -2.80 3.91
CA ASP A 228 -0.71 -4.04 3.53
C ASP A 228 0.59 -3.80 2.74
N ARG A 229 0.68 -2.67 2.03
CA ARG A 229 1.86 -2.15 1.34
C ARG A 229 2.82 -1.36 2.24
N ALA A 230 2.55 -1.28 3.54
CA ALA A 230 3.32 -0.44 4.45
C ALA A 230 4.83 -0.76 4.47
N ILE A 231 5.62 0.30 4.70
CA ILE A 231 7.08 0.25 4.74
C ILE A 231 7.60 0.88 6.02
N PHE A 232 8.76 0.42 6.46
CA PHE A 232 9.63 1.17 7.34
C PHE A 232 10.64 1.95 6.48
N GLY A 233 10.44 3.26 6.36
CA GLY A 233 11.10 4.08 5.34
C GLY A 233 11.23 5.55 5.69
N ASP A 234 11.49 6.35 4.65
CA ASP A 234 11.44 7.82 4.70
C ASP A 234 9.98 8.30 4.66
N LYS A 235 9.61 9.24 5.55
CA LYS A 235 8.27 9.85 5.56
C LYS A 235 7.90 10.52 4.23
N ASP A 236 8.89 11.01 3.48
CA ASP A 236 8.65 11.62 2.16
C ASP A 236 8.06 10.61 1.16
N PHE A 237 8.14 9.30 1.43
CA PHE A 237 7.51 8.26 0.60
C PHE A 237 5.98 8.33 0.62
N GLU A 238 5.38 8.64 1.78
CA GLU A 238 3.92 8.85 1.89
C GLU A 238 3.46 9.98 0.97
N PHE A 239 4.30 11.01 0.85
CA PHE A 239 3.96 12.24 0.15
C PHE A 239 4.23 12.21 -1.35
N ALA A 240 4.74 11.09 -1.87
CA ALA A 240 5.11 10.95 -3.27
C ALA A 240 3.88 10.80 -4.18
N GLY A 241 2.86 10.03 -3.75
CA GLY A 241 1.65 9.78 -4.52
C GLY A 241 0.69 10.98 -4.57
N GLY A 242 0.68 11.81 -3.52
CA GLY A 242 -0.07 13.07 -3.50
C GLY A 242 -1.60 12.93 -3.38
N TRP A 243 -2.14 11.72 -3.18
CA TRP A 243 -3.58 11.45 -3.29
C TRP A 243 -4.45 12.16 -2.24
N LEU A 244 -3.94 12.36 -1.02
CA LEU A 244 -4.68 12.99 0.09
C LEU A 244 -4.10 14.32 0.56
N ILE A 245 -3.04 14.81 -0.06
CA ILE A 245 -2.28 15.96 0.44
C ILE A 245 -2.94 17.27 -0.01
N ASN A 246 -3.49 18.01 0.94
CA ASN A 246 -3.94 19.40 0.78
C ASN A 246 -3.50 20.24 1.99
N ASP A 247 -3.82 21.53 1.99
CA ASP A 247 -3.40 22.45 3.05
C ASP A 247 -3.93 22.04 4.43
N ASP A 248 -5.15 21.49 4.50
CA ASP A 248 -5.76 21.03 5.76
C ASP A 248 -5.08 19.77 6.30
N PHE A 249 -4.74 18.82 5.43
CA PHE A 249 -3.92 17.65 5.78
C PHE A 249 -2.57 18.09 6.34
N LEU A 250 -1.91 19.05 5.69
CA LEU A 250 -0.60 19.53 6.13
C LEU A 250 -0.68 20.31 7.45
N CYS A 251 -1.77 21.07 7.64
CA CYS A 251 -2.09 21.72 8.91
C CYS A 251 -2.18 20.67 10.04
N GLY A 252 -2.93 19.59 9.81
CA GLY A 252 -3.06 18.48 10.75
C GLY A 252 -1.77 17.71 11.00
N TYR A 253 -0.98 17.48 9.95
CA TYR A 253 0.31 16.80 10.04
C TYR A 253 1.33 17.59 10.88
N GLY A 254 1.16 18.91 10.99
CA GLY A 254 1.96 19.76 11.87
C GLY A 254 3.35 20.11 11.34
N GLU A 255 3.66 19.73 10.09
CA GLU A 255 4.88 20.13 9.41
C GLU A 255 4.57 20.55 7.97
N ASN A 256 5.17 21.65 7.54
CA ASN A 256 5.26 21.92 6.11
C ASN A 256 6.15 20.86 5.49
N LEU A 257 5.65 20.17 4.45
CA LEU A 257 6.47 19.24 3.67
C LEU A 257 7.78 19.92 3.32
N GLY A 258 8.89 19.25 3.61
CA GLY A 258 10.22 19.80 3.35
C GLY A 258 10.29 20.30 1.92
N GLN A 259 10.39 21.63 1.75
CA GLN A 259 10.56 22.27 0.45
C GLN A 259 12.02 22.29 0.00
N SER A 260 12.91 21.70 0.81
CA SER A 260 14.32 21.53 0.47
C SER A 260 14.47 20.77 -0.85
N GLN A 261 15.54 21.10 -1.57
CA GLN A 261 15.89 20.41 -2.82
C GLN A 261 16.05 18.89 -2.59
N ALA A 262 16.65 18.51 -1.46
CA ALA A 262 16.80 17.12 -1.01
C ALA A 262 15.45 16.37 -0.96
N ALA A 263 14.46 16.94 -0.28
CA ALA A 263 13.14 16.32 -0.14
C ALA A 263 12.39 16.24 -1.49
N LYS A 264 12.53 17.26 -2.34
CA LYS A 264 11.97 17.24 -3.71
C LYS A 264 12.57 16.11 -4.55
N ILE A 265 13.90 15.94 -4.53
CA ILE A 265 14.58 14.86 -5.23
C ILE A 265 14.14 13.49 -4.70
N ARG A 266 14.06 13.31 -3.37
CA ARG A 266 13.56 12.06 -2.77
C ARG A 266 12.16 11.72 -3.24
N ARG A 267 11.21 12.66 -3.18
CA ARG A 267 9.84 12.44 -3.67
C ARG A 267 9.80 12.12 -5.17
N MET A 268 10.63 12.76 -6.00
CA MET A 268 10.72 12.41 -7.42
C MET A 268 11.25 10.97 -7.65
N LEU A 269 12.21 10.50 -6.85
CA LEU A 269 12.68 9.12 -6.91
C LEU A 269 11.58 8.14 -6.49
N TYR A 270 10.82 8.46 -5.44
CA TYR A 270 9.70 7.61 -4.99
C TYR A 270 8.57 7.56 -6.03
N GLN A 271 8.28 8.69 -6.69
CA GLN A 271 7.33 8.75 -7.81
C GLN A 271 7.78 7.94 -9.02
N ILE A 272 9.09 7.89 -9.30
CA ILE A 272 9.63 7.00 -10.36
C ILE A 272 9.38 5.53 -9.99
N LEU A 273 9.71 5.13 -8.76
CA LEU A 273 9.51 3.76 -8.30
C LEU A 273 8.01 3.37 -8.26
N GLN A 274 7.14 4.23 -7.75
CA GLN A 274 5.69 4.03 -7.75
C GLN A 274 5.16 3.97 -9.18
N GLY A 275 5.57 4.88 -10.07
CA GLY A 275 5.16 4.84 -11.47
C GLY A 275 5.63 3.59 -12.22
N MET A 276 6.78 3.02 -11.86
CA MET A 276 7.22 1.72 -12.40
C MET A 276 6.28 0.60 -11.98
N ILE A 277 5.89 0.58 -10.71
CA ILE A 277 4.92 -0.37 -10.16
C ILE A 277 3.56 -0.17 -10.86
N ASP A 278 3.05 1.05 -10.92
CA ASP A 278 1.77 1.38 -11.53
C ASP A 278 1.73 1.03 -13.03
N ALA A 279 2.84 1.19 -13.76
CA ALA A 279 2.92 0.80 -15.16
C ALA A 279 2.74 -0.72 -15.34
N TYR A 280 3.29 -1.54 -14.43
CA TYR A 280 3.03 -2.97 -14.39
C TYR A 280 1.58 -3.27 -14.06
N VAL A 281 1.10 -2.71 -12.94
CA VAL A 281 -0.25 -2.91 -12.42
C VAL A 281 -1.27 -2.62 -13.53
N TRP A 282 -1.26 -1.41 -14.10
CA TRP A 282 -2.18 -1.05 -15.18
C TRP A 282 -2.07 -1.97 -16.39
N SER A 283 -0.86 -2.26 -16.87
CA SER A 283 -0.68 -3.03 -18.10
C SER A 283 -1.03 -4.51 -17.94
N ILE A 284 -0.71 -5.12 -16.80
CA ILE A 284 -0.68 -6.57 -16.63
C ILE A 284 -1.78 -7.07 -15.73
N GLU A 285 -2.02 -6.42 -14.59
CA GLU A 285 -3.08 -6.82 -13.66
C GLU A 285 -4.45 -6.34 -14.11
N TYR A 286 -4.52 -5.14 -14.71
CA TYR A 286 -5.76 -4.53 -15.19
C TYR A 286 -5.98 -4.63 -16.70
N GLU A 287 -4.99 -5.12 -17.45
CA GLU A 287 -5.01 -5.18 -18.93
C GLU A 287 -5.35 -3.82 -19.58
N ASN A 288 -4.98 -2.73 -18.91
CA ASN A 288 -5.13 -1.36 -19.35
C ASN A 288 -3.81 -0.80 -19.85
N HIS A 289 -3.42 -1.25 -21.06
CA HIS A 289 -2.16 -0.83 -21.69
C HIS A 289 -2.10 0.68 -21.98
N GLU A 290 -3.23 1.36 -22.11
CA GLU A 290 -3.25 2.81 -22.31
C GLU A 290 -2.74 3.54 -21.05
N GLU A 291 -3.33 3.24 -19.89
CA GLU A 291 -2.90 3.82 -18.61
C GLU A 291 -1.49 3.35 -18.22
N GLY A 292 -1.15 2.09 -18.52
CA GLY A 292 0.20 1.58 -18.34
C GLY A 292 1.24 2.37 -19.14
N ASN A 293 0.96 2.68 -20.41
CA ASN A 293 1.84 3.49 -21.25
C ASN A 293 1.91 4.96 -20.79
N LYS A 294 0.79 5.57 -20.37
CA LYS A 294 0.80 6.92 -19.78
C LYS A 294 1.70 6.98 -18.55
N THR A 295 1.57 5.99 -17.67
CA THR A 295 2.37 5.88 -16.46
C THR A 295 3.85 5.70 -16.78
N LYS A 296 4.19 4.84 -17.76
CA LYS A 296 5.56 4.72 -18.27
C LYS A 296 6.12 6.07 -18.74
N GLN A 297 5.38 6.83 -19.55
CA GLN A 297 5.86 8.12 -20.05
C GLN A 297 6.12 9.11 -18.91
N MET A 298 5.22 9.17 -17.91
CA MET A 298 5.41 9.97 -16.71
C MET A 298 6.72 9.59 -15.97
N VAL A 299 7.03 8.30 -15.84
CA VAL A 299 8.29 7.83 -15.22
C VAL A 299 9.50 8.39 -15.97
N LEU A 300 9.52 8.26 -17.30
CA LEU A 300 10.63 8.72 -18.13
C LEU A 300 10.78 10.24 -18.13
N GLU A 301 9.68 10.98 -18.07
CA GLU A 301 9.70 12.45 -17.94
C GLU A 301 10.28 12.89 -16.59
N LYS A 302 9.89 12.23 -15.49
CA LYS A 302 10.45 12.51 -14.16
C LYS A 302 11.95 12.19 -14.09
N LEU A 303 12.37 11.10 -14.73
CA LEU A 303 13.78 10.73 -14.85
C LEU A 303 14.60 11.83 -15.54
N LYS A 304 14.14 12.31 -16.70
CA LYS A 304 14.77 13.45 -17.41
C LYS A 304 14.76 14.73 -16.57
N GLY A 305 13.71 14.95 -15.78
CA GLY A 305 13.64 16.07 -14.83
C GLY A 305 14.74 16.03 -13.77
N LEU A 306 15.03 14.85 -13.21
CA LEU A 306 16.10 14.66 -12.23
C LEU A 306 17.50 14.85 -12.80
N GLU A 307 17.70 14.58 -14.09
CA GLU A 307 18.98 14.82 -14.77
C GLU A 307 19.28 16.32 -14.89
N LYS A 308 18.25 17.12 -15.20
CA LYS A 308 18.36 18.59 -15.37
C LYS A 308 18.62 19.36 -14.08
N ILE A 309 18.19 18.83 -12.92
CA ILE A 309 18.38 19.48 -11.62
C ILE A 309 19.88 19.61 -11.26
N ASN A 310 20.75 18.81 -11.88
CA ASN A 310 22.17 18.74 -11.60
C ASN A 310 23.05 18.92 -12.85
N ALA A 311 22.49 19.43 -13.95
CA ALA A 311 23.22 19.86 -15.16
C ALA A 311 23.50 21.36 -15.07
#